data_AF-A0A1E4TGZ4-F1
#
_entry.id   AF-A0A1E4TGZ4-F1
#
_cell.length_a   1.000
_cell.length_b   1.000
_cell.length_c   1.000
_cell.angle_alpha   90.00
_cell.angle_beta   90.00
_cell.angle_gamma   90.00
#
_symmetry.space_group_name_H-M   'P 1'
#
loop_
_entity.id
_entity.type
_entity.pdbx_description
1 polymer ?
#
loop_
_entity_poly.entity_id
_entity_poly.type
_entity_poly.pdbx_seq_one_letter_code
_entity_poly.pdbx_strand_id
1 'polypeptide(L)'
;MDVSDSSKLEKSGSKRDLDEKTNRDRTLVLTGPFSREQQLRSMFVYGIPNSLSAESIETLASLLNVEGYALGKSRGGYEALKLTELKVSVQQNSLNQLRQYNAQDAYRSRILELSAKITDCLRSTSNNFLNQAPSSRSVVDDSDINVEAVSREFKELPSSLRVQVIKEIQTFRKIALEHEKSKMSEIENIDAELRSSLEKKTNDIIDSVKEEVEEYHFSSDEENDKSDETLLQETVSAQLKEQEHLFQKRLMRYKDIEKSRLESHRYNMTRKAHHREEQGAASERLIAKLSQFDDDSEAEKGTDQYYTDFESWYRNRREFREKEKARDEKILAEREERFTRTQSEETPVNTEASHEHGDVLDETIDWKQISDVEWKDIHEFIVKVVLEYFGVDETEFVEFIMEQLRSTPTLEVLREQLNMVFEEDTDTQLVKIWTKLHEILKEKTS
;
A
#
# COMPACT_ATOMS: atom_id res chain seq x y z
N MET A 1 -61.25 50.65 57.02
CA MET A 1 -62.38 49.73 57.25
C MET A 1 -62.32 48.74 56.11
N ASP A 2 -61.49 47.72 56.25
CA ASP A 2 -61.78 46.43 56.90
C ASP A 2 -62.02 45.41 55.78
N VAL A 3 -61.05 44.53 55.53
CA VAL A 3 -60.88 43.18 56.10
C VAL A 3 -61.42 42.15 55.10
N SER A 4 -60.49 41.33 54.62
CA SER A 4 -60.60 39.92 54.21
C SER A 4 -61.73 39.49 53.27
N ASP A 5 -61.39 38.82 52.17
CA ASP A 5 -61.73 37.39 52.13
C ASP A 5 -60.88 36.54 51.18
N SER A 6 -60.76 35.29 51.58
CA SER A 6 -59.92 34.23 51.04
C SER A 6 -60.62 33.47 49.90
N SER A 7 -59.83 32.85 49.02
CA SER A 7 -59.89 31.39 48.72
C SER A 7 -59.74 31.00 47.24
N LYS A 8 -59.08 29.85 47.07
CA LYS A 8 -59.07 28.91 45.92
C LYS A 8 -58.12 29.21 44.75
N LEU A 9 -56.85 28.88 44.96
CA LEU A 9 -55.99 28.35 43.89
C LEU A 9 -56.06 26.82 43.93
N GLU A 10 -56.65 26.22 42.90
CA GLU A 10 -56.67 24.77 42.71
C GLU A 10 -55.31 24.26 42.27
N LYS A 11 -54.86 23.20 42.96
CA LYS A 11 -53.66 22.40 42.66
C LYS A 11 -53.96 21.49 41.46
N SER A 12 -53.31 21.72 40.33
CA SER A 12 -53.19 20.68 39.29
C SER A 12 -52.10 19.69 39.70
N GLY A 13 -52.54 18.53 40.18
CA GLY A 13 -51.71 17.43 40.63
C GLY A 13 -50.89 16.78 39.52
N SER A 14 -49.62 16.57 39.87
CA SER A 14 -48.67 15.65 39.25
C SER A 14 -49.26 14.25 39.08
N LYS A 15 -49.13 13.71 37.86
CA LYS A 15 -49.33 12.28 37.57
C LYS A 15 -48.45 11.90 36.39
N ARG A 16 -47.15 11.72 36.66
CA ARG A 16 -46.21 11.07 35.74
C ARG A 16 -45.01 10.48 36.48
N ASP A 17 -45.29 9.79 37.57
CA ASP A 17 -44.36 8.82 38.19
C ASP A 17 -44.96 7.44 37.98
N LEU A 18 -44.36 6.66 37.08
CA LEU A 18 -44.33 5.18 37.02
C LEU A 18 -43.81 4.79 35.64
N ASP A 19 -42.48 4.87 35.43
CA ASP A 19 -41.75 4.01 34.47
C ASP A 19 -40.21 4.08 34.62
N GLU A 20 -39.71 4.35 35.83
CA GLU A 20 -38.27 4.57 36.07
C GLU A 20 -37.59 3.48 36.93
N LYS A 21 -38.19 2.28 37.02
CA LYS A 21 -37.66 1.16 37.83
C LYS A 21 -37.10 -0.04 37.06
N THR A 22 -37.09 -0.03 35.73
CA THR A 22 -36.59 -1.19 34.93
C THR A 22 -35.25 -0.95 34.22
N ASN A 23 -34.62 0.23 34.36
CA ASN A 23 -33.39 0.55 33.65
C ASN A 23 -32.15 0.82 34.53
N ARG A 24 -32.23 0.57 35.84
CA ARG A 24 -31.12 0.81 36.79
C ARG A 24 -30.16 -0.38 37.01
N ASP A 25 -30.43 -1.57 36.46
CA ASP A 25 -29.63 -2.78 36.73
C ASP A 25 -28.64 -3.17 35.61
N ARG A 26 -28.34 -2.31 34.63
CA ARG A 26 -27.48 -2.69 33.48
C ARG A 26 -26.15 -1.97 33.30
N THR A 27 -25.75 -1.13 34.25
CA THR A 27 -24.42 -0.50 34.19
C THR A 27 -23.73 -0.59 35.55
N LEU A 28 -23.38 -1.82 35.93
CA LEU A 28 -22.37 -2.05 36.95
C LEU A 28 -20.99 -1.98 36.30
N VAL A 29 -20.27 -0.96 36.76
CA VAL A 29 -18.90 -0.58 36.45
C VAL A 29 -17.93 -1.73 36.79
N LEU A 30 -17.18 -2.20 35.79
CA LEU A 30 -15.99 -3.04 35.96
C LEU A 30 -14.75 -2.13 36.07
N THR A 31 -14.53 -1.53 37.23
CA THR A 31 -13.24 -0.92 37.59
C THR A 31 -12.83 -1.42 38.97
N GLY A 32 -12.39 -2.67 39.00
CA GLY A 32 -11.66 -3.26 40.11
C GLY A 32 -10.55 -4.16 39.54
N PRO A 33 -9.43 -4.37 40.26
CA PRO A 33 -8.36 -5.22 39.78
C PRO A 33 -8.90 -6.62 39.48
N PHE A 34 -8.62 -7.13 38.28
CA PHE A 34 -9.09 -8.43 37.81
C PHE A 34 -8.82 -9.51 38.85
N SER A 35 -9.82 -10.37 39.11
CA SER A 35 -9.59 -11.53 39.96
C SER A 35 -8.50 -12.42 39.35
N ARG A 36 -7.75 -13.17 40.16
CA ARG A 36 -6.67 -14.06 39.68
C ARG A 36 -7.17 -15.05 38.63
N GLU A 37 -8.43 -15.46 38.72
CA GLU A 37 -9.09 -16.31 37.74
C GLU A 37 -9.38 -15.56 36.42
N GLN A 38 -9.81 -14.29 36.47
CA GLN A 38 -9.98 -13.46 35.28
C GLN A 38 -8.65 -13.09 34.63
N GLN A 39 -7.58 -12.89 35.41
CA GLN A 39 -6.23 -12.70 34.89
C GLN A 39 -5.73 -13.94 34.16
N LEU A 40 -5.93 -15.13 34.74
CA LEU A 40 -5.58 -16.39 34.09
C LEU A 40 -6.42 -16.63 32.84
N ARG A 41 -7.74 -16.40 32.88
CA ARG A 41 -8.60 -16.48 31.69
C ARG A 41 -8.17 -15.49 30.60
N SER A 42 -7.74 -14.28 30.96
CA SER A 42 -7.22 -13.31 29.99
C SER A 42 -5.87 -13.72 29.39
N MET A 43 -5.01 -14.43 30.13
CA MET A 43 -3.78 -15.01 29.59
C MET A 43 -4.05 -16.18 28.63
N PHE A 44 -5.08 -16.98 28.86
CA PHE A 44 -5.39 -18.15 28.03
C PHE A 44 -6.31 -17.87 26.82
N VAL A 45 -6.92 -16.68 26.73
CA VAL A 45 -7.67 -16.22 25.53
C VAL A 45 -6.72 -15.77 24.40
N TYR A 46 -5.45 -15.50 24.70
CA TYR A 46 -4.40 -15.26 23.70
C TYR A 46 -3.57 -16.53 23.48
N GLY A 47 -4.09 -17.43 22.64
CA GLY A 47 -3.34 -18.47 21.92
C GLY A 47 -2.45 -19.42 22.75
N ILE A 48 -2.87 -20.69 22.86
CA ILE A 48 -1.97 -21.76 23.29
C ILE A 48 -0.78 -21.81 22.30
N PRO A 49 0.48 -21.63 22.73
CA PRO A 49 1.63 -21.76 21.85
C PRO A 49 1.65 -23.13 21.16
N ASN A 50 1.90 -23.15 19.84
CA ASN A 50 1.99 -24.39 19.04
C ASN A 50 3.11 -25.35 19.51
N SER A 51 3.90 -24.97 20.51
CA SER A 51 5.00 -25.75 21.10
C SER A 51 4.59 -26.60 22.32
N LEU A 52 3.34 -26.55 22.77
CA LEU A 52 2.87 -27.37 23.88
C LEU A 52 2.60 -28.81 23.43
N SER A 53 3.25 -29.77 24.11
CA SER A 53 3.02 -31.20 23.86
C SER A 53 1.59 -31.61 24.24
N ALA A 54 1.06 -32.63 23.57
CA ALA A 54 -0.29 -33.14 23.81
C ALA A 54 -0.53 -33.51 25.29
N GLU A 55 0.48 -34.08 25.98
CA GLU A 55 0.42 -34.38 27.43
C GLU A 55 0.21 -33.13 28.28
N SER A 56 0.85 -32.01 27.92
CA SER A 56 0.72 -30.75 28.67
C SER A 56 -0.69 -30.16 28.55
N ILE A 57 -1.36 -30.42 27.42
CA ILE A 57 -2.73 -29.98 27.16
C ILE A 57 -3.74 -30.83 27.93
N GLU A 58 -3.56 -32.16 28.00
CA GLU A 58 -4.41 -33.04 28.81
C GLU A 58 -4.31 -32.76 30.32
N THR A 59 -3.09 -32.45 30.79
CA THR A 59 -2.88 -32.10 32.21
C THR A 59 -3.56 -30.77 32.56
N LEU A 60 -3.57 -29.80 31.64
CA LEU A 60 -4.29 -28.53 31.81
C LEU A 60 -5.82 -28.70 31.72
N ALA A 61 -6.30 -29.58 30.84
CA ALA A 61 -7.73 -29.86 30.69
C ALA A 61 -8.32 -30.55 31.93
N SER A 62 -7.58 -31.47 32.55
CA SER A 62 -7.99 -32.13 33.79
C SER A 62 -8.03 -31.18 35.00
N LEU A 63 -7.16 -30.17 35.04
CA LEU A 63 -7.16 -29.13 36.08
C LEU A 63 -8.32 -28.13 35.96
N LEU A 64 -8.89 -27.96 34.77
CA LEU A 64 -9.97 -27.00 34.50
C LEU A 64 -11.38 -27.59 34.60
N ASN A 65 -11.51 -28.90 34.86
CA ASN A 65 -12.80 -29.53 35.09
C ASN A 65 -13.33 -29.18 36.50
N VAL A 66 -13.95 -28.01 36.59
CA VAL A 66 -14.79 -27.62 37.73
C VAL A 66 -16.15 -28.31 37.56
N GLU A 67 -16.43 -29.26 38.44
CA GLU A 67 -17.71 -29.95 38.55
C GLU A 67 -18.88 -28.96 38.75
N GLY A 68 -19.94 -29.16 37.96
CA GLY A 68 -21.32 -29.02 38.42
C GLY A 68 -22.00 -27.67 38.22
N TYR A 69 -22.77 -27.54 37.14
CA TYR A 69 -24.12 -26.95 37.21
C TYR A 69 -25.03 -27.65 36.20
N ALA A 70 -25.92 -28.48 36.73
CA ALA A 70 -27.01 -29.11 36.02
C ALA A 70 -28.14 -28.09 35.81
N LEU A 71 -28.55 -27.84 34.57
CA LEU A 71 -29.79 -27.13 34.26
C LEU A 71 -30.66 -27.94 33.27
N GLY A 72 -31.80 -28.32 33.82
CA GLY A 72 -33.07 -28.77 33.26
C GLY A 72 -33.24 -28.89 31.74
N LYS A 73 -33.57 -30.10 31.31
CA LYS A 73 -34.22 -30.41 30.04
C LYS A 73 -35.63 -29.81 30.02
N SER A 74 -35.90 -28.85 29.14
CA SER A 74 -37.26 -28.55 28.66
C SER A 74 -37.33 -28.76 27.15
N ARG A 75 -38.34 -29.52 26.74
CA ARG A 75 -38.51 -30.12 25.41
C ARG A 75 -39.46 -29.23 24.61
N GLY A 76 -38.91 -28.40 23.72
CA GLY A 76 -39.71 -27.63 22.76
C GLY A 76 -39.04 -26.31 22.35
N GLY A 77 -38.11 -26.35 21.39
CA GLY A 77 -37.50 -25.12 20.87
C GLY A 77 -36.35 -25.31 19.89
N TYR A 78 -36.26 -26.44 19.18
CA TYR A 78 -35.04 -26.82 18.44
C TYR A 78 -34.84 -26.13 17.07
N GLU A 79 -35.84 -25.41 16.54
CA GLU A 79 -35.67 -24.73 15.23
C GLU A 79 -35.40 -23.23 15.32
N ALA A 80 -35.92 -22.53 16.35
CA ALA A 80 -35.64 -21.11 16.54
C ALA A 80 -34.23 -20.83 17.10
N LEU A 81 -33.71 -21.74 17.95
CA LEU A 81 -32.36 -21.61 18.53
C LEU A 81 -31.26 -21.82 17.49
N LYS A 82 -31.48 -22.67 16.48
CA LYS A 82 -30.46 -22.98 15.47
C LYS A 82 -30.18 -21.79 14.54
N LEU A 83 -31.20 -20.98 14.23
CA LEU A 83 -31.05 -19.76 13.43
C LEU A 83 -30.45 -18.59 14.24
N THR A 84 -30.69 -18.53 15.54
CA THR A 84 -30.03 -17.54 16.41
C THR A 84 -28.59 -17.93 16.74
N GLU A 85 -28.28 -19.21 16.92
CA GLU A 85 -26.91 -19.70 17.12
C GLU A 85 -26.05 -19.49 15.87
N LEU A 86 -26.60 -19.69 14.66
CA LEU A 86 -25.90 -19.39 13.40
C LEU A 86 -25.66 -17.89 13.20
N LYS A 87 -26.61 -17.01 13.58
CA LYS A 87 -26.39 -15.55 13.50
C LYS A 87 -25.39 -15.06 14.54
N VAL A 88 -25.40 -15.62 15.76
CA VAL A 88 -24.46 -15.28 16.82
C VAL A 88 -23.05 -15.79 16.50
N SER A 89 -22.91 -16.98 15.90
CA SER A 89 -21.58 -17.52 15.51
C SER A 89 -20.95 -16.75 14.34
N VAL A 90 -21.75 -16.33 13.35
CA VAL A 90 -21.26 -15.48 12.25
C VAL A 90 -20.84 -14.10 12.77
N GLN A 91 -21.59 -13.51 13.69
CA GLN A 91 -21.22 -12.23 14.31
C GLN A 91 -19.98 -12.36 15.20
N GLN A 92 -19.83 -13.44 15.98
CA GLN A 92 -18.63 -13.68 16.79
C GLN A 92 -17.39 -13.95 15.94
N ASN A 93 -17.53 -14.64 14.80
CA ASN A 93 -16.41 -14.84 13.87
C ASN A 93 -15.94 -13.52 13.26
N SER A 94 -16.88 -12.65 12.82
CA SER A 94 -16.51 -11.32 12.30
C SER A 94 -15.87 -10.43 13.37
N LEU A 95 -16.33 -10.51 14.63
CA LEU A 95 -15.78 -9.74 15.74
C LEU A 95 -14.40 -10.27 16.16
N ASN A 96 -14.18 -11.59 16.11
CA ASN A 96 -12.89 -12.21 16.37
C ASN A 96 -11.88 -11.87 15.27
N GLN A 97 -12.30 -11.87 13.99
CA GLN A 97 -11.46 -11.41 12.88
C GLN A 97 -11.07 -9.93 13.02
N LEU A 98 -12.02 -9.07 13.37
CA LEU A 98 -11.74 -7.64 13.61
C LEU A 98 -10.79 -7.43 14.80
N ARG A 99 -10.94 -8.21 15.87
CA ARG A 99 -10.02 -8.18 17.02
C ARG A 99 -8.62 -8.68 16.66
N GLN A 100 -8.54 -9.74 15.84
CA GLN A 100 -7.27 -10.26 15.34
C GLN A 100 -6.57 -9.24 14.44
N TYR A 101 -7.33 -8.57 13.56
CA TYR A 101 -6.82 -7.49 12.71
C TYR A 101 -6.28 -6.32 13.55
N ASN A 102 -7.05 -5.85 14.53
CA ASN A 102 -6.61 -4.75 15.42
C ASN A 102 -5.38 -5.14 16.25
N ALA A 103 -5.27 -6.40 16.68
CA ALA A 103 -4.09 -6.88 17.41
C ALA A 103 -2.85 -6.96 16.50
N GLN A 104 -3.01 -7.40 15.25
CA GLN A 104 -1.93 -7.39 14.25
C GLN A 104 -1.48 -5.97 13.92
N ASP A 105 -2.41 -5.03 13.82
CA ASP A 105 -2.11 -3.63 13.54
C ASP A 105 -1.38 -2.95 14.71
N ALA A 106 -1.78 -3.24 15.95
CA ALA A 106 -1.07 -2.79 17.15
C ALA A 106 0.36 -3.37 17.22
N TYR A 107 0.55 -4.64 16.85
CA TYR A 107 1.86 -5.28 16.80
C TYR A 107 2.75 -4.68 15.71
N ARG A 108 2.21 -4.45 14.51
CA ARG A 108 2.91 -3.75 13.40
C ARG A 108 3.32 -2.34 13.80
N SER A 109 2.41 -1.59 14.43
CA SER A 109 2.69 -0.23 14.92
C SER A 109 3.82 -0.23 15.94
N ARG A 110 3.86 -1.20 16.85
CA ARG A 110 4.94 -1.32 17.84
C ARG A 110 6.27 -1.72 17.21
N ILE A 111 6.28 -2.61 16.21
CA ILE A 111 7.49 -2.93 15.44
C ILE A 111 8.02 -1.69 14.73
N LEU A 112 7.15 -0.91 14.08
CA LEU A 112 7.55 0.32 13.39
C LEU A 112 8.13 1.34 14.37
N GLU A 113 7.50 1.54 15.53
CA GLU A 113 8.00 2.42 16.59
C GLU A 113 9.40 1.99 17.08
N LEU A 114 9.60 0.69 17.33
CA LEU A 114 10.90 0.15 17.74
C LEU A 114 11.95 0.29 16.62
N SER A 115 11.58 0.04 15.37
CA SER A 115 12.47 0.20 14.21
C SER A 115 12.88 1.65 13.99
N ALA A 116 11.98 2.61 14.23
CA ALA A 116 12.27 4.04 14.17
C ALA A 116 13.25 4.44 15.28
N LYS A 117 13.01 3.98 16.52
CA LYS A 117 13.93 4.21 17.66
C LYS A 117 15.33 3.63 17.41
N ILE A 118 15.42 2.42 16.83
CA ILE A 118 16.69 1.81 16.44
C ILE A 118 17.37 2.65 15.35
N THR A 119 16.61 3.09 14.35
CA THR A 119 17.13 3.91 13.24
C THR A 119 17.64 5.26 13.72
N ASP A 120 16.93 5.92 14.63
CA ASP A 120 17.34 7.19 15.25
C ASP A 120 18.59 6.99 16.13
N CYS A 121 18.67 5.88 16.87
CA CYS A 121 19.86 5.50 17.62
C CYS A 121 21.06 5.28 16.67
N LEU A 122 20.88 4.54 15.58
CA LEU A 122 21.91 4.31 14.56
C LEU A 122 22.31 5.60 13.84
N ARG A 123 21.36 6.49 13.53
CA ARG A 123 21.64 7.78 12.89
C ARG A 123 22.36 8.74 13.83
N SER A 124 22.01 8.77 15.12
CA SER A 124 22.75 9.55 16.12
C SER A 124 24.18 9.04 16.32
N THR A 125 24.37 7.72 16.24
CA THR A 125 25.69 7.09 16.29
C THR A 125 26.48 7.38 14.99
N SER A 126 25.85 7.26 13.83
CA SER A 126 26.45 7.54 12.52
C SER A 126 26.86 9.01 12.35
N ASN A 127 26.04 9.96 12.82
CA ASN A 127 26.39 11.39 12.80
C ASN A 127 27.58 11.72 13.73
N ASN A 128 27.80 10.95 14.80
CA ASN A 128 29.03 11.05 15.59
C ASN A 128 30.25 10.44 14.88
N PHE A 129 30.05 9.49 13.96
CA PHE A 129 31.10 8.89 13.14
C PHE A 129 31.45 9.72 11.89
N LEU A 130 30.51 10.46 11.30
CA LEU A 130 30.74 11.25 10.08
C LEU A 130 31.66 12.47 10.26
N ASN A 131 31.97 12.87 11.50
CA ASN A 131 32.93 13.93 11.79
C ASN A 131 34.39 13.44 11.86
N GLN A 132 34.65 12.17 11.53
CA GLN A 132 36.02 11.65 11.36
C GLN A 132 36.22 11.26 9.89
N ALA A 133 37.17 11.94 9.24
CA ALA A 133 37.47 11.78 7.81
C ALA A 133 37.80 10.32 7.43
N PRO A 134 37.45 9.88 6.20
CA PRO A 134 37.60 8.49 5.80
C PRO A 134 39.05 8.21 5.39
N SER A 135 39.88 7.77 6.33
CA SER A 135 41.09 7.02 5.98
C SER A 135 40.71 5.54 5.87
N SER A 136 40.66 5.01 4.65
CA SER A 136 40.75 3.58 4.29
C SER A 136 40.30 2.60 5.38
N ARG A 137 39.00 2.54 5.65
CA ARG A 137 38.44 1.59 6.61
C ARG A 137 37.99 0.36 5.84
N SER A 138 38.79 -0.71 5.94
CA SER A 138 38.35 -2.06 5.61
C SER A 138 36.99 -2.30 6.25
N VAL A 139 36.07 -2.94 5.53
CA VAL A 139 34.81 -3.46 6.08
C VAL A 139 35.16 -4.23 7.36
N VAL A 140 34.99 -3.57 8.51
CA VAL A 140 35.19 -4.21 9.81
C VAL A 140 34.02 -5.17 9.92
N ASP A 141 34.32 -6.44 10.12
CA ASP A 141 33.35 -7.50 10.33
C ASP A 141 32.49 -7.11 11.54
N ASP A 142 31.35 -6.47 11.28
CA ASP A 142 30.50 -5.77 12.25
C ASP A 142 29.63 -6.76 13.07
N SER A 143 30.11 -8.02 13.17
CA SER A 143 29.46 -9.13 13.88
C SER A 143 29.48 -8.96 15.39
N ASP A 144 30.39 -8.14 15.91
CA ASP A 144 30.57 -7.97 17.34
C ASP A 144 29.69 -6.82 17.84
N ILE A 145 28.39 -7.12 17.98
CA ILE A 145 27.49 -6.29 18.78
C ILE A 145 28.15 -6.08 20.14
N ASN A 146 28.33 -4.84 20.55
CA ASN A 146 28.79 -4.53 21.92
C ASN A 146 27.72 -5.02 22.91
N VAL A 147 27.83 -6.28 23.33
CA VAL A 147 26.88 -6.97 24.21
C VAL A 147 26.70 -6.21 25.51
N GLU A 148 27.73 -5.49 25.97
CA GLU A 148 27.66 -4.67 27.19
C GLU A 148 26.81 -3.41 27.01
N ALA A 149 26.75 -2.83 25.82
CA ALA A 149 25.88 -1.68 25.54
C ALA A 149 24.41 -2.12 25.54
N VAL A 150 24.09 -3.21 24.82
CA VAL A 150 22.74 -3.77 24.78
C VAL A 150 22.30 -4.26 26.17
N SER A 151 23.20 -4.90 26.92
CA SER A 151 22.91 -5.35 28.29
C SER A 151 22.63 -4.20 29.27
N ARG A 152 23.12 -2.98 28.98
CA ARG A 152 22.84 -1.79 29.80
C ARG A 152 21.44 -1.24 29.59
N GLU A 153 20.88 -1.37 28.40
CA GLU A 153 19.51 -0.92 28.09
C GLU A 153 18.45 -1.81 28.74
N PHE A 154 18.72 -3.12 28.85
CA PHE A 154 17.77 -4.09 29.42
C PHE A 154 17.98 -4.37 30.92
N LYS A 155 18.51 -3.40 31.68
CA LYS A 155 18.83 -3.57 33.12
C LYS A 155 17.63 -3.91 34.00
N GLU A 156 16.43 -3.49 33.59
CA GLU A 156 15.20 -3.69 34.36
C GLU A 156 14.60 -5.09 34.19
N LEU A 157 15.01 -5.83 33.15
CA LEU A 157 14.53 -7.19 32.93
C LEU A 157 15.26 -8.19 33.87
N PRO A 158 14.56 -9.22 34.38
CA PRO A 158 15.18 -10.36 35.05
C PRO A 158 16.32 -10.95 34.22
N SER A 159 17.39 -11.41 34.89
CA SER A 159 18.60 -11.90 34.22
C SER A 159 18.35 -13.02 33.21
N SER A 160 17.40 -13.92 33.49
CA SER A 160 17.00 -14.99 32.58
C SER A 160 16.40 -14.47 31.27
N LEU A 161 15.47 -13.52 31.35
CA LEU A 161 14.84 -12.91 30.18
C LEU A 161 15.82 -12.05 29.38
N ARG A 162 16.75 -11.36 30.06
CA ARG A 162 17.77 -10.54 29.40
C ARG A 162 18.67 -11.37 28.46
N VAL A 163 19.10 -12.55 28.92
CA VAL A 163 19.92 -13.46 28.10
C VAL A 163 19.14 -13.92 26.86
N GLN A 164 17.85 -14.24 27.02
CA GLN A 164 17.00 -14.64 25.90
C GLN A 164 16.82 -13.50 24.89
N VAL A 165 16.50 -12.29 25.35
CA VAL A 165 16.33 -11.11 24.49
C VAL A 165 17.62 -10.79 23.72
N ILE A 166 18.79 -10.84 24.38
CA ILE A 166 20.08 -10.62 23.71
C ILE A 166 20.31 -11.67 22.61
N LYS A 167 20.00 -12.94 22.90
CA LYS A 167 20.13 -14.02 21.91
C LYS A 167 19.21 -13.81 20.71
N GLU A 168 17.96 -13.41 20.95
CA GLU A 168 16.99 -13.11 19.88
C GLU A 168 17.45 -11.91 19.03
N ILE A 169 17.94 -10.84 19.65
CA ILE A 169 18.52 -9.68 18.94
C ILE A 169 19.71 -10.11 18.07
N GLN A 170 20.60 -10.95 18.60
CA GLN A 170 21.72 -11.49 17.84
C GLN A 170 21.25 -12.33 16.64
N THR A 171 20.25 -13.20 16.82
CA THR A 171 19.71 -13.99 15.70
C THR A 171 19.04 -13.11 14.66
N PHE A 172 18.30 -12.08 15.07
CA PHE A 172 17.63 -11.16 14.15
C PHE A 172 18.65 -10.35 13.35
N ARG A 173 19.70 -9.84 13.99
CA ARG A 173 20.78 -9.11 13.30
C ARG A 173 21.51 -10.01 12.31
N LYS A 174 21.76 -11.28 12.66
CA LYS A 174 22.37 -12.25 11.74
C LYS A 174 21.52 -12.46 10.49
N ILE A 175 20.22 -12.70 10.67
CA ILE A 175 19.27 -12.85 9.55
C ILE A 175 19.20 -11.57 8.69
N ALA A 176 19.16 -10.41 9.33
CA ALA A 176 19.14 -9.12 8.63
C ALA A 176 20.41 -8.90 7.79
N LEU A 177 21.59 -9.24 8.32
CA LEU A 177 22.86 -9.16 7.60
C LEU A 177 22.94 -10.18 6.44
N GLU A 178 22.44 -11.40 6.63
CA GLU A 178 22.36 -12.39 5.54
C GLU A 178 21.44 -11.91 4.42
N HIS A 179 20.30 -11.33 4.76
CA HIS A 179 19.37 -10.74 3.79
C HIS A 179 19.95 -9.52 3.07
N GLU A 180 20.67 -8.64 3.78
CA GLU A 180 21.39 -7.51 3.17
C GLU A 180 22.50 -7.99 2.22
N LYS A 181 23.28 -9.01 2.61
CA LYS A 181 24.27 -9.64 1.73
C LYS A 181 23.62 -10.24 0.48
N SER A 182 22.48 -10.92 0.62
CA SER A 182 21.73 -11.47 -0.51
C SER A 182 21.28 -10.36 -1.47
N LYS A 183 20.74 -9.25 -0.94
CA LYS A 183 20.34 -8.10 -1.75
C LYS A 183 21.51 -7.42 -2.45
N MET A 184 22.64 -7.27 -1.75
CA MET A 184 23.84 -6.72 -2.38
C MET A 184 24.35 -7.62 -3.51
N SER A 185 24.33 -8.95 -3.33
CA SER A 185 24.70 -9.88 -4.42
C SER A 185 23.73 -9.84 -5.60
N GLU A 186 22.43 -9.62 -5.35
CA GLU A 186 21.42 -9.45 -6.41
C GLU A 186 21.66 -8.16 -7.19
N ILE A 187 21.94 -7.05 -6.50
CA ILE A 187 22.30 -5.77 -7.14
C ILE A 187 23.59 -5.92 -7.95
N GLU A 188 24.62 -6.60 -7.42
CA GLU A 188 25.87 -6.86 -8.15
C GLU A 188 25.64 -7.70 -9.41
N ASN A 189 24.73 -8.68 -9.37
CA ASN A 189 24.35 -9.47 -10.54
C ASN A 189 23.62 -8.63 -11.60
N ILE A 190 22.65 -7.80 -11.18
CA ILE A 190 21.93 -6.88 -12.09
C ILE A 190 22.90 -5.89 -12.74
N ASP A 191 23.82 -5.31 -11.95
CA ASP A 191 24.85 -4.40 -12.46
C ASP A 191 25.78 -5.10 -13.46
N ALA A 192 26.14 -6.37 -13.22
CA ALA A 192 26.95 -7.16 -14.16
C ALA A 192 26.20 -7.44 -15.47
N GLU A 193 24.91 -7.77 -15.40
CA GLU A 193 24.05 -8.00 -16.56
C GLU A 193 23.87 -6.73 -17.40
N LEU A 194 23.60 -5.59 -16.75
CA LEU A 194 23.49 -4.29 -17.43
C LEU A 194 24.80 -3.89 -18.11
N ARG A 195 25.96 -4.13 -17.46
CA ARG A 195 27.27 -3.87 -18.07
C ARG A 195 27.52 -4.75 -19.29
N SER A 196 27.18 -6.03 -19.22
CA SER A 196 27.32 -6.96 -20.37
C SER A 196 26.40 -6.57 -21.52
N SER A 197 25.15 -6.19 -21.23
CA SER A 197 24.19 -5.72 -22.23
C SER A 197 24.65 -4.42 -22.91
N LEU A 198 25.17 -3.46 -22.14
CA LEU A 198 25.74 -2.22 -22.68
C LEU A 198 26.98 -2.48 -23.54
N GLU A 199 27.87 -3.37 -23.11
CA GLU A 199 29.07 -3.73 -23.88
C GLU A 199 28.70 -4.38 -25.21
N LYS A 200 27.71 -5.29 -25.22
CA LYS A 200 27.18 -5.89 -26.45
C LYS A 200 26.62 -4.82 -27.40
N LYS A 201 25.70 -3.96 -26.92
CA LYS A 201 25.12 -2.87 -27.74
C LYS A 201 26.19 -1.91 -28.28
N THR A 202 27.23 -1.63 -27.49
CA THR A 202 28.33 -0.76 -27.92
C THR A 202 29.14 -1.40 -29.04
N ASN A 203 29.41 -2.71 -28.94
CA ASN A 203 30.09 -3.45 -30.00
C ASN A 203 29.25 -3.54 -31.28
N ASP A 204 27.95 -3.79 -31.16
CA ASP A 204 27.03 -3.83 -32.32
C ASP A 204 27.02 -2.49 -33.08
N ILE A 205 27.02 -1.36 -32.36
CA ILE A 205 27.13 -0.01 -32.96
C ILE A 205 28.49 0.19 -33.64
N ILE A 206 29.59 -0.22 -32.99
CA ILE A 206 30.93 -0.08 -33.55
C ILE A 206 31.06 -0.87 -34.86
N ASP A 207 30.52 -2.09 -34.91
CA ASP A 207 30.61 -2.93 -36.10
C ASP A 207 29.71 -2.41 -37.24
N SER A 208 28.53 -1.88 -36.93
CA SER A 208 27.68 -1.17 -37.91
C SER A 208 28.37 0.06 -38.51
N VAL A 209 29.05 0.88 -37.68
CA VAL A 209 29.79 2.06 -38.18
C VAL A 209 31.00 1.66 -39.03
N LYS A 210 31.69 0.56 -38.71
CA LYS A 210 32.80 0.07 -39.55
C LYS A 210 32.32 -0.35 -40.93
N GLU A 211 31.18 -1.04 -41.01
CA GLU A 211 30.59 -1.47 -42.28
C GLU A 211 30.23 -0.27 -43.17
N GLU A 212 29.62 0.77 -42.59
CA GLU A 212 29.32 2.02 -43.31
C GLU A 212 30.59 2.75 -43.78
N VAL A 213 31.66 2.76 -42.98
CA VAL A 213 32.92 3.45 -43.34
C VAL A 213 33.68 2.70 -44.45
N GLU A 214 33.65 1.37 -44.46
CA GLU A 214 34.28 0.56 -45.53
C GLU A 214 33.57 0.71 -46.88
N GLU A 215 32.25 0.94 -46.88
CA GLU A 215 31.47 1.19 -48.11
C GLU A 215 31.85 2.51 -48.81
N TYR A 216 32.35 3.51 -48.07
CA TYR A 216 32.72 4.83 -48.60
C TYR A 216 34.17 4.95 -49.11
N HIS A 217 34.94 3.86 -49.18
CA HIS A 217 36.37 3.89 -49.55
C HIS A 217 36.72 3.38 -50.97
N PHE A 218 35.81 3.55 -51.94
CA PHE A 218 36.09 3.24 -53.35
C PHE A 218 35.59 4.31 -54.34
N SER A 219 36.39 5.37 -54.53
CA SER A 219 36.81 5.92 -55.83
C SER A 219 37.29 7.36 -55.67
N SER A 220 38.60 7.59 -55.65
CA SER A 220 39.14 8.92 -55.93
C SER A 220 40.59 8.80 -56.40
N ASP A 221 40.76 8.24 -57.60
CA ASP A 221 41.76 8.75 -58.53
C ASP A 221 41.05 9.83 -59.35
N GLU A 222 41.29 11.11 -59.05
CA GLU A 222 41.46 12.17 -60.05
C GLU A 222 41.83 13.49 -59.35
N GLU A 223 43.07 13.89 -59.58
CA GLU A 223 43.62 15.19 -59.22
C GLU A 223 42.86 16.30 -59.98
N ASN A 224 42.08 17.14 -59.29
CA ASN A 224 41.86 18.51 -59.74
C ASN A 224 41.28 19.46 -58.68
N ASP A 225 42.03 20.54 -58.44
CA ASP A 225 41.59 21.90 -58.09
C ASP A 225 40.40 22.08 -57.14
N LYS A 226 40.69 22.26 -55.84
CA LYS A 226 39.83 22.86 -54.78
C LYS A 226 38.33 22.79 -55.10
N SER A 227 37.90 21.53 -55.14
CA SER A 227 36.67 20.96 -55.66
C SER A 227 35.47 21.25 -54.73
N ASP A 228 34.27 21.28 -55.33
CA ASP A 228 32.94 21.39 -54.70
C ASP A 228 32.75 20.51 -53.44
N GLU A 229 33.55 19.44 -53.31
CA GLU A 229 33.76 18.62 -52.12
C GLU A 229 33.94 19.44 -50.83
N THR A 230 34.76 20.49 -50.88
CA THR A 230 35.09 21.32 -49.71
C THR A 230 33.91 22.17 -49.25
N LEU A 231 33.10 22.68 -50.18
CA LEU A 231 31.86 23.39 -49.88
C LEU A 231 30.82 22.44 -49.26
N LEU A 232 30.72 21.22 -49.77
CA LEU A 232 29.85 20.20 -49.18
C LEU A 232 30.27 19.86 -47.74
N GLN A 233 31.56 19.65 -47.49
CA GLN A 233 32.07 19.42 -46.13
C GLN A 233 31.78 20.60 -45.20
N GLU A 234 31.92 21.85 -45.67
CA GLU A 234 31.57 23.03 -44.87
C GLU A 234 30.07 23.06 -44.54
N THR A 235 29.18 22.79 -45.51
CA THR A 235 27.74 22.77 -45.26
C THR A 235 27.31 21.66 -44.29
N VAL A 236 27.86 20.45 -44.42
CA VAL A 236 27.58 19.33 -43.51
C VAL A 236 28.10 19.66 -42.11
N SER A 237 29.31 20.21 -42.00
CA SER A 237 29.86 20.61 -40.70
C SER A 237 29.05 21.74 -40.03
N ALA A 238 28.48 22.65 -40.83
CA ALA A 238 27.62 23.71 -40.33
C ALA A 238 26.27 23.15 -39.83
N GLN A 239 25.66 22.22 -40.57
CA GLN A 239 24.44 21.52 -40.14
C GLN A 239 24.66 20.70 -38.87
N LEU A 240 25.78 19.98 -38.76
CA LEU A 240 26.13 19.24 -37.53
C LEU A 240 26.29 20.16 -36.34
N LYS A 241 26.99 21.29 -36.50
CA LYS A 241 27.12 22.31 -35.44
C LYS A 241 25.77 22.91 -35.04
N GLU A 242 24.88 23.13 -36.00
CA GLU A 242 23.52 23.62 -35.72
C GLU A 242 22.70 22.58 -34.94
N GLN A 243 22.75 21.31 -35.34
CA GLN A 243 22.08 20.22 -34.61
C GLN A 243 22.65 20.04 -33.21
N GLU A 244 23.97 20.08 -33.04
CA GLU A 244 24.61 20.00 -31.74
C GLU A 244 24.19 21.16 -30.84
N HIS A 245 24.15 22.38 -31.38
CA HIS A 245 23.67 23.55 -30.65
C HIS A 245 22.19 23.41 -30.23
N LEU A 246 21.32 22.90 -31.12
CA LEU A 246 19.92 22.60 -30.79
C LEU A 246 19.80 21.53 -29.70
N PHE A 247 20.62 20.47 -29.77
CA PHE A 247 20.69 19.41 -28.77
C PHE A 247 21.12 19.96 -27.41
N GLN A 248 22.21 20.74 -27.36
CA GLN A 248 22.68 21.40 -26.13
C GLN A 248 21.59 22.30 -25.54
N LYS A 249 20.88 23.07 -26.36
CA LYS A 249 19.77 23.92 -25.92
C LYS A 249 18.61 23.09 -25.34
N ARG A 250 18.27 21.95 -25.94
CA ARG A 250 17.25 21.02 -25.42
C ARG A 250 17.70 20.41 -24.09
N LEU A 251 18.96 20.02 -23.97
CA LEU A 251 19.56 19.48 -22.76
C LEU A 251 19.56 20.49 -21.60
N MET A 252 19.88 21.76 -21.88
CA MET A 252 19.79 22.82 -20.86
C MET A 252 18.35 23.03 -20.37
N ARG A 253 17.38 23.10 -21.30
CA ARG A 253 15.95 23.18 -20.92
C ARG A 253 15.50 22.00 -20.07
N TYR A 254 15.92 20.79 -20.43
CA TYR A 254 15.61 19.59 -19.65
C TYR A 254 16.19 19.69 -18.23
N LYS A 255 17.47 20.08 -18.10
CA LYS A 255 18.11 20.29 -16.79
C LYS A 255 17.38 21.34 -15.95
N ASP A 256 16.92 22.43 -16.56
CA ASP A 256 16.17 23.48 -15.85
C ASP A 256 14.79 22.99 -15.38
N ILE A 257 14.08 22.24 -16.21
CA ILE A 257 12.80 21.61 -15.84
C ILE A 257 13.00 20.63 -14.68
N GLU A 258 14.03 19.79 -14.76
CA GLU A 258 14.29 18.78 -13.74
C GLU A 258 14.74 19.41 -12.41
N LYS A 259 15.57 20.47 -12.48
CA LYS A 259 15.90 21.29 -11.32
C LYS A 259 14.64 21.91 -10.69
N SER A 260 13.74 22.46 -11.51
CA SER A 260 12.46 23.03 -11.03
C SER A 260 11.56 21.97 -10.39
N ARG A 261 11.50 20.74 -10.93
CA ARG A 261 10.77 19.61 -10.34
C ARG A 261 11.33 19.22 -8.98
N LEU A 262 12.66 19.09 -8.88
CA LEU A 262 13.35 18.77 -7.63
C LEU A 262 13.15 19.86 -6.56
N GLU A 263 13.23 21.14 -6.94
CA GLU A 263 12.98 22.26 -6.03
C GLU A 263 11.53 22.26 -5.52
N SER A 264 10.56 22.03 -6.42
CA SER A 264 9.14 21.90 -6.05
C SER A 264 8.88 20.72 -5.12
N HIS A 265 9.52 19.58 -5.39
CA HIS A 265 9.43 18.40 -4.53
C HIS A 265 10.04 18.67 -3.14
N ARG A 266 11.21 19.31 -3.07
CA ARG A 266 11.84 19.70 -1.79
C ARG A 266 10.98 20.67 -1.01
N TYR A 267 10.40 21.68 -1.65
CA TYR A 267 9.48 22.61 -1.01
C TYR A 267 8.23 21.91 -0.46
N ASN A 268 7.65 20.97 -1.21
CA ASN A 268 6.52 20.18 -0.73
C ASN A 268 6.90 19.29 0.45
N MET A 269 8.10 18.71 0.44
CA MET A 269 8.61 17.89 1.56
C MET A 269 8.83 18.72 2.82
N THR A 270 9.44 19.91 2.72
CA THR A 270 9.64 20.81 3.86
C THR A 270 8.30 21.31 4.40
N ARG A 271 7.36 21.67 3.53
CA ARG A 271 6.00 22.05 3.94
C ARG A 271 5.27 20.93 4.68
N LYS A 272 5.36 19.68 4.18
CA LYS A 272 4.79 18.50 4.84
C LYS A 272 5.46 18.23 6.19
N ALA A 273 6.78 18.39 6.28
CA ALA A 273 7.52 18.21 7.53
C ALA A 273 7.10 19.25 8.58
N HIS A 274 7.03 20.53 8.21
CA HIS A 274 6.55 21.60 9.09
C HIS A 274 5.12 21.33 9.58
N HIS A 275 4.22 20.88 8.68
CA HIS A 275 2.86 20.57 9.09
C HIS A 275 2.79 19.40 10.08
N ARG A 276 3.62 18.38 9.91
CA ARG A 276 3.73 17.28 10.90
C ARG A 276 4.29 17.76 12.23
N GLU A 277 5.29 18.64 12.20
CA GLU A 277 5.87 19.24 13.41
C GLU A 277 4.84 20.10 14.16
N GLU A 278 4.08 20.93 13.45
CA GLU A 278 2.97 21.70 14.02
C GLU A 278 1.90 20.80 14.64
N GLN A 279 1.51 19.73 13.95
CA GLN A 279 0.55 18.74 14.47
C GLN A 279 1.11 18.01 15.71
N GLY A 280 2.38 17.63 15.68
CA GLY A 280 3.09 17.02 16.81
C GLY A 280 3.11 17.96 18.02
N ALA A 281 3.55 19.20 17.83
CA ALA A 281 3.59 20.21 18.89
C ALA A 281 2.19 20.54 19.43
N ALA A 282 1.16 20.59 18.57
CA ALA A 282 -0.22 20.78 19.01
C ALA A 282 -0.73 19.59 19.84
N SER A 283 -0.42 18.37 19.42
CA SER A 283 -0.75 17.14 20.15
C SER A 283 -0.04 17.09 21.51
N GLU A 284 1.25 17.38 21.56
CA GLU A 284 2.04 17.43 22.79
C GLU A 284 1.51 18.47 23.77
N ARG A 285 1.14 19.67 23.30
CA ARG A 285 0.51 20.70 24.13
C ARG A 285 -0.83 20.22 24.70
N LEU A 286 -1.63 19.51 23.90
CA LEU A 286 -2.90 18.95 24.35
C LEU A 286 -2.68 17.86 25.40
N ILE A 287 -1.74 16.96 25.17
CA ILE A 287 -1.37 15.89 26.12
C ILE A 287 -0.85 16.50 27.43
N ALA A 288 0.03 17.50 27.36
CA ALA A 288 0.52 18.21 28.53
C ALA A 288 -0.63 18.87 29.31
N LYS A 289 -1.54 19.53 28.61
CA LYS A 289 -2.74 20.14 29.21
C LYS A 289 -3.63 19.09 29.88
N LEU A 290 -3.89 17.96 29.23
CA LEU A 290 -4.68 16.86 29.78
C LEU A 290 -3.99 16.17 30.96
N SER A 291 -2.66 16.06 30.95
CA SER A 291 -1.89 15.47 32.05
C SER A 291 -1.91 16.30 33.33
N GLN A 292 -2.07 17.62 33.19
CA GLN A 292 -2.20 18.56 34.30
C GLN A 292 -3.65 18.82 34.71
N PHE A 293 -4.60 18.19 34.02
CA PHE A 293 -6.02 18.38 34.26
C PHE A 293 -6.42 17.63 35.54
N ASP A 294 -6.91 18.38 36.52
CA ASP A 294 -7.38 17.87 37.80
C ASP A 294 -8.90 18.10 37.89
N ASP A 295 -9.66 17.02 37.73
CA ASP A 295 -11.13 17.06 37.65
C ASP A 295 -11.76 17.69 38.90
N ASP A 296 -11.19 17.45 40.09
CA ASP A 296 -11.73 17.96 41.35
C ASP A 296 -11.53 19.48 41.44
N SER A 297 -10.33 19.96 41.07
CA SER A 297 -10.04 21.39 41.05
C SER A 297 -10.89 22.14 40.02
N GLU A 298 -11.16 21.53 38.87
CA GLU A 298 -11.98 22.15 37.82
C GLU A 298 -13.47 22.15 38.19
N ALA A 299 -13.94 21.10 38.88
CA ALA A 299 -15.29 21.04 39.43
C ALA A 299 -15.53 22.14 40.48
N GLU A 300 -14.57 22.39 41.36
CA GLU A 300 -14.65 23.47 42.36
C GLU A 300 -14.68 24.87 41.72
N LYS A 301 -13.88 25.08 40.65
CA LYS A 301 -13.85 26.36 39.92
C LYS A 301 -15.11 26.60 39.10
N GLY A 302 -15.77 25.54 38.63
CA GLY A 302 -16.93 25.64 37.75
C GLY A 302 -16.62 26.39 36.45
N THR A 303 -15.38 26.31 35.96
CA THR A 303 -14.96 26.99 34.73
C THR A 303 -15.48 26.28 33.47
N ASP A 304 -15.59 24.95 33.51
CA ASP A 304 -16.19 24.19 32.41
C ASP A 304 -17.73 24.17 32.51
N GLN A 305 -18.40 24.28 31.36
CA GLN A 305 -19.85 24.14 31.24
C GLN A 305 -20.34 22.80 31.79
N TYR A 306 -19.51 21.75 31.69
CA TYR A 306 -19.83 20.42 32.23
C TYR A 306 -20.19 20.46 33.72
N TYR A 307 -19.42 21.21 34.53
CA TYR A 307 -19.61 21.27 35.98
C TYR A 307 -20.63 22.32 36.43
N THR A 308 -20.95 23.30 35.57
CA THR A 308 -21.93 24.37 35.87
C THR A 308 -23.34 24.04 35.39
N ASP A 309 -23.49 23.53 34.18
CA ASP A 309 -24.77 23.18 33.57
C ASP A 309 -24.60 21.99 32.61
N PHE A 310 -24.73 20.80 33.18
CA PHE A 310 -24.58 19.54 32.46
C PHE A 310 -25.57 19.39 31.29
N GLU A 311 -26.80 19.90 31.40
CA GLU A 311 -27.79 19.80 30.32
C GLU A 311 -27.40 20.63 29.11
N SER A 312 -26.95 21.87 29.35
CA SER A 312 -26.44 22.75 28.29
C SER A 312 -25.20 22.18 27.63
N TRP A 313 -24.24 21.69 28.43
CA TRP A 313 -23.05 21.00 27.92
C TRP A 313 -23.41 19.79 27.05
N TYR A 314 -24.35 18.96 27.50
CA TYR A 314 -24.79 17.77 26.77
C TYR A 314 -25.42 18.12 25.42
N ARG A 315 -26.28 19.15 25.37
CA ARG A 315 -26.87 19.65 24.12
C ARG A 315 -25.80 20.15 23.15
N ASN A 316 -24.88 20.98 23.63
CA ASN A 316 -23.77 21.50 22.83
C ASN A 316 -22.87 20.36 22.31
N ARG A 317 -22.57 19.37 23.15
CA ARG A 317 -21.73 18.23 22.78
C ARG A 317 -22.41 17.32 21.76
N ARG A 318 -23.73 17.14 21.86
CA ARG A 318 -24.52 16.40 20.86
C ARG A 318 -24.47 17.09 19.50
N GLU A 319 -24.73 18.40 19.44
CA GLU A 319 -24.62 19.16 18.19
C GLU A 319 -23.21 19.10 17.59
N PHE A 320 -22.18 19.14 18.43
CA PHE A 320 -20.80 19.01 17.98
C PHE A 320 -20.52 17.64 17.35
N ARG A 321 -20.97 16.55 17.99
CA ARG A 321 -20.83 15.19 17.45
C ARG A 321 -21.60 15.01 16.14
N GLU A 322 -22.77 15.61 16.01
CA GLU A 322 -23.53 15.58 14.76
C GLU A 322 -22.79 16.35 13.65
N LYS A 323 -22.19 17.50 13.94
CA LYS A 323 -21.33 18.24 12.99
C LYS A 323 -20.04 17.51 12.63
N GLU A 324 -19.45 16.78 13.58
CA GLU A 324 -18.26 15.95 13.35
C GLU A 324 -18.59 14.76 12.45
N LYS A 325 -19.68 14.03 12.76
CA LYS A 325 -20.21 12.96 11.93
C LYS A 325 -20.53 13.45 10.50
N ALA A 326 -21.15 14.62 10.35
CA ALA A 326 -21.43 15.20 9.03
C ALA A 326 -20.15 15.58 8.26
N ARG A 327 -19.08 16.00 8.94
CA ARG A 327 -17.77 16.25 8.31
C ARG A 327 -17.12 14.94 7.86
N ASP A 328 -17.15 13.92 8.70
CA ASP A 328 -16.60 12.60 8.38
C ASP A 328 -17.35 11.94 7.22
N GLU A 329 -18.70 12.01 7.23
CA GLU A 329 -19.55 11.56 6.12
C GLU A 329 -19.24 12.32 4.83
N LYS A 330 -19.00 13.64 4.91
CA LYS A 330 -18.61 14.44 3.73
C LYS A 330 -17.24 14.03 3.19
N ILE A 331 -16.25 13.78 4.05
CA ILE A 331 -14.92 13.30 3.63
C ILE A 331 -15.04 11.91 3.00
N LEU A 332 -15.86 11.03 3.59
CA LEU A 332 -16.12 9.71 3.05
C LEU A 332 -16.80 9.79 1.68
N ALA A 333 -17.84 10.61 1.55
CA ALA A 333 -18.53 10.84 0.28
C ALA A 333 -17.61 11.44 -0.78
N GLU A 334 -16.74 12.39 -0.43
CA GLU A 334 -15.74 12.93 -1.36
C GLU A 334 -14.72 11.87 -1.78
N ARG A 335 -14.32 10.98 -0.86
CA ARG A 335 -13.42 9.87 -1.18
C ARG A 335 -14.09 8.85 -2.09
N GLU A 336 -15.36 8.51 -1.83
CA GLU A 336 -16.16 7.65 -2.69
C GLU A 336 -16.38 8.28 -4.07
N GLU A 337 -16.70 9.57 -4.13
CA GLU A 337 -16.85 10.30 -5.40
C GLU A 337 -15.54 10.35 -6.18
N ARG A 338 -14.40 10.56 -5.51
CA ARG A 338 -13.09 10.49 -6.18
C ARG A 338 -12.82 9.09 -6.72
N PHE A 339 -13.17 8.06 -5.95
CA PHE A 339 -13.00 6.67 -6.35
C PHE A 339 -13.90 6.29 -7.53
N THR A 340 -15.18 6.67 -7.50
CA THR A 340 -16.10 6.46 -8.62
C THR A 340 -15.70 7.29 -9.82
N ARG A 341 -15.20 8.52 -9.61
CA ARG A 341 -14.67 9.36 -10.68
C ARG A 341 -13.46 8.72 -11.33
N THR A 342 -12.48 8.22 -10.57
CA THR A 342 -11.34 7.48 -11.15
C THR A 342 -11.81 6.24 -11.91
N GLN A 343 -12.75 5.46 -11.36
CA GLN A 343 -13.31 4.31 -12.06
C GLN A 343 -14.08 4.70 -13.34
N SER A 344 -14.79 5.82 -13.34
CA SER A 344 -15.56 6.30 -14.48
C SER A 344 -14.72 7.07 -15.51
N GLU A 345 -13.64 7.74 -15.10
CA GLU A 345 -12.68 8.38 -16.00
C GLU A 345 -11.75 7.34 -16.63
N GLU A 346 -11.52 6.20 -15.97
CA GLU A 346 -10.88 5.02 -16.58
C GLU A 346 -11.77 4.32 -17.61
N THR A 347 -13.04 4.70 -17.77
CA THR A 347 -13.89 4.24 -18.89
C THR A 347 -14.89 5.30 -19.39
N PRO A 348 -14.53 6.03 -20.46
CA PRO A 348 -15.46 6.13 -21.59
C PRO A 348 -14.73 5.85 -22.91
N VAL A 349 -14.20 4.64 -23.04
CA VAL A 349 -14.03 4.00 -24.35
C VAL A 349 -15.09 2.90 -24.43
N ASN A 350 -16.28 3.26 -24.91
CA ASN A 350 -17.27 2.34 -25.53
C ASN A 350 -17.75 1.12 -24.71
N THR A 351 -18.30 1.32 -23.52
CA THR A 351 -18.94 0.21 -22.76
C THR A 351 -20.39 -0.08 -23.15
N GLU A 352 -20.94 0.56 -24.20
CA GLU A 352 -22.18 0.07 -24.84
C GLU A 352 -21.91 -1.08 -25.85
N ALA A 353 -20.64 -1.39 -26.15
CA ALA A 353 -20.26 -2.57 -26.93
C ALA A 353 -19.82 -3.79 -26.07
N SER A 354 -19.46 -3.57 -24.80
CA SER A 354 -18.87 -4.62 -23.95
C SER A 354 -19.82 -5.70 -23.43
N HIS A 355 -21.15 -5.58 -23.62
CA HIS A 355 -22.08 -6.69 -23.35
C HIS A 355 -22.31 -7.62 -24.55
N GLU A 356 -21.76 -7.30 -25.74
CA GLU A 356 -21.78 -8.18 -26.92
C GLU A 356 -20.43 -8.88 -27.17
N HIS A 357 -19.33 -8.42 -26.56
CA HIS A 357 -18.00 -8.97 -26.83
C HIS A 357 -17.69 -10.32 -26.16
N GLY A 358 -18.50 -10.77 -25.20
CA GLY A 358 -18.38 -12.12 -24.65
C GLY A 358 -18.63 -13.21 -25.69
N ASP A 359 -19.47 -12.95 -26.69
CA ASP A 359 -19.83 -13.93 -27.75
C ASP A 359 -18.77 -14.01 -28.86
N VAL A 360 -17.92 -12.98 -29.02
CA VAL A 360 -16.93 -12.89 -30.11
C VAL A 360 -15.76 -13.86 -29.89
N LEU A 361 -15.47 -14.23 -28.65
CA LEU A 361 -14.36 -15.13 -28.31
C LEU A 361 -14.70 -16.61 -28.53
N ASP A 362 -15.97 -16.97 -28.68
CA ASP A 362 -16.41 -18.35 -28.92
C ASP A 362 -16.40 -18.73 -30.42
N GLU A 363 -16.24 -17.76 -31.33
CA GLU A 363 -16.15 -18.03 -32.76
C GLU A 363 -14.77 -18.61 -33.14
N THR A 364 -14.74 -19.80 -33.74
CA THR A 364 -13.50 -20.44 -34.19
C THR A 364 -13.00 -19.85 -35.51
N ILE A 365 -11.77 -19.34 -35.54
CA ILE A 365 -11.11 -18.80 -36.74
C ILE A 365 -10.54 -19.94 -37.60
N ASP A 366 -10.86 -19.96 -38.91
CA ASP A 366 -10.24 -20.87 -39.88
C ASP A 366 -8.94 -20.24 -40.46
N TRP A 367 -7.84 -20.45 -39.73
CA TRP A 367 -6.51 -19.89 -40.04
C TRP A 367 -5.99 -20.19 -41.47
N LYS A 368 -6.50 -21.25 -42.12
CA LYS A 368 -6.09 -21.63 -43.48
C LYS A 368 -6.55 -20.65 -44.55
N GLN A 369 -7.51 -19.79 -44.24
CA GLN A 369 -8.06 -18.83 -45.18
C GLN A 369 -7.28 -17.51 -45.20
N ILE A 370 -6.34 -17.30 -44.26
CA ILE A 370 -5.55 -16.07 -44.16
C ILE A 370 -4.38 -16.11 -45.15
N SER A 371 -4.37 -15.18 -46.08
CA SER A 371 -3.36 -14.93 -47.11
C SER A 371 -2.21 -14.06 -46.59
N ASP A 372 -1.07 -14.06 -47.28
CA ASP A 372 0.11 -13.27 -46.90
C ASP A 372 -0.15 -11.76 -46.85
N VAL A 373 -1.10 -11.26 -47.66
CA VAL A 373 -1.51 -9.84 -47.64
C VAL A 373 -2.24 -9.51 -46.35
N GLU A 374 -3.17 -10.36 -45.92
CA GLU A 374 -3.92 -10.19 -44.67
C GLU A 374 -2.99 -10.31 -43.46
N TRP A 375 -1.96 -11.17 -43.52
CA TRP A 375 -0.92 -11.23 -42.48
C TRP A 375 -0.14 -9.93 -42.32
N LYS A 376 0.03 -9.15 -43.40
CA LYS A 376 0.66 -7.83 -43.32
C LYS A 376 -0.23 -6.83 -42.59
N ASP A 377 -1.53 -6.84 -42.88
CA ASP A 377 -2.49 -5.94 -42.22
C ASP A 377 -2.65 -6.28 -40.73
N ILE A 378 -2.65 -7.59 -40.39
CA ILE A 378 -2.63 -8.07 -39.01
C ILE A 378 -1.35 -7.62 -38.30
N HIS A 379 -0.20 -7.72 -38.96
CA HIS A 379 1.08 -7.27 -38.41
C HIS A 379 1.05 -5.76 -38.10
N GLU A 380 0.65 -4.91 -39.07
CA GLU A 380 0.54 -3.46 -38.86
C GLU A 380 -0.43 -3.11 -37.72
N PHE A 381 -1.52 -3.87 -37.57
CA PHE A 381 -2.43 -3.71 -36.44
C PHE A 381 -1.81 -4.08 -35.10
N ILE A 382 -1.09 -5.20 -35.01
CA ILE A 382 -0.42 -5.63 -33.78
C ILE A 382 0.66 -4.64 -33.36
N VAL A 383 1.47 -4.13 -34.29
CA VAL A 383 2.44 -3.05 -34.03
C VAL A 383 1.74 -1.88 -33.36
N LYS A 384 0.57 -1.48 -33.86
CA LYS A 384 -0.19 -0.37 -33.28
C LYS A 384 -0.71 -0.68 -31.87
N VAL A 385 -1.20 -1.89 -31.63
CA VAL A 385 -1.67 -2.32 -30.30
C VAL A 385 -0.53 -2.35 -29.28
N VAL A 386 0.62 -2.91 -29.67
CA VAL A 386 1.84 -2.95 -28.84
C VAL A 386 2.34 -1.54 -28.55
N LEU A 387 2.42 -0.68 -29.57
CA LEU A 387 2.81 0.72 -29.41
C LEU A 387 1.85 1.52 -28.53
N GLU A 388 0.55 1.26 -28.63
CA GLU A 388 -0.48 1.88 -27.78
C GLU A 388 -0.32 1.46 -26.32
N TYR A 389 -0.01 0.18 -26.07
CA TYR A 389 0.14 -0.37 -24.74
C TYR A 389 1.47 0.03 -24.06
N PHE A 390 2.60 -0.20 -24.72
CA PHE A 390 3.93 0.05 -24.14
C PHE A 390 4.43 1.49 -24.36
N GLY A 391 3.84 2.22 -25.32
CA GLY A 391 4.32 3.54 -25.73
C GLY A 391 5.64 3.53 -26.50
N VAL A 392 6.18 2.34 -26.77
CA VAL A 392 7.44 2.08 -27.48
C VAL A 392 7.21 0.98 -28.50
N ASP A 393 7.91 1.05 -29.62
CA ASP A 393 7.88 0.00 -30.65
C ASP A 393 8.74 -1.18 -30.19
N GLU A 394 8.09 -2.24 -29.70
CA GLU A 394 8.74 -3.48 -29.26
C GLU A 394 8.62 -4.55 -30.35
N THR A 395 9.52 -4.48 -31.33
CA THR A 395 9.52 -5.37 -32.51
C THR A 395 9.59 -6.85 -32.14
N GLU A 396 10.36 -7.21 -31.10
CA GLU A 396 10.49 -8.59 -30.60
C GLU A 396 9.13 -9.14 -30.13
N PHE A 397 8.31 -8.29 -29.52
CA PHE A 397 7.00 -8.72 -29.02
C PHE A 397 5.97 -8.82 -30.13
N VAL A 398 6.01 -7.91 -31.11
CA VAL A 398 5.18 -8.02 -32.32
C VAL A 398 5.47 -9.33 -33.06
N GLU A 399 6.74 -9.68 -33.24
CA GLU A 399 7.14 -10.94 -33.86
C GLU A 399 6.67 -12.15 -33.05
N PHE A 400 6.79 -12.09 -31.72
CA PHE A 400 6.28 -13.14 -30.84
C PHE A 400 4.77 -13.36 -30.99
N ILE A 401 3.95 -12.29 -30.94
CA ILE A 401 2.50 -12.41 -31.13
C ILE A 401 2.18 -12.98 -32.52
N MET A 402 2.88 -12.52 -33.55
CA MET A 402 2.69 -13.00 -34.92
C MET A 402 3.06 -14.48 -35.07
N GLU A 403 4.14 -14.93 -34.42
CA GLU A 403 4.53 -16.33 -34.37
C GLU A 403 3.46 -17.17 -33.64
N GLN A 404 2.94 -16.67 -32.52
CA GLN A 404 1.86 -17.36 -31.81
C GLN A 404 0.61 -17.45 -32.68
N LEU A 405 0.16 -16.37 -33.33
CA LEU A 405 -0.99 -16.42 -34.23
C LEU A 405 -0.80 -17.40 -35.39
N ARG A 406 0.42 -17.50 -35.94
CA ARG A 406 0.75 -18.46 -37.02
C ARG A 406 0.81 -19.90 -36.54
N SER A 407 1.15 -20.15 -35.28
CA SER A 407 1.22 -21.51 -34.72
C SER A 407 -0.17 -22.13 -34.48
N THR A 408 -1.25 -21.41 -34.77
CA THR A 408 -2.67 -21.81 -34.63
C THR A 408 -3.07 -22.26 -33.22
N PRO A 409 -2.77 -21.49 -32.17
CA PRO A 409 -3.14 -21.84 -30.81
C PRO A 409 -4.66 -21.77 -30.63
N THR A 410 -5.17 -22.57 -29.70
CA THR A 410 -6.49 -22.31 -29.11
C THR A 410 -6.47 -20.97 -28.39
N LEU A 411 -7.61 -20.28 -28.33
CA LEU A 411 -7.73 -18.97 -27.69
C LEU A 411 -7.18 -18.98 -26.25
N GLU A 412 -7.38 -20.07 -25.51
CA GLU A 412 -6.86 -20.25 -24.15
C GLU A 412 -5.33 -20.23 -24.10
N VAL A 413 -4.65 -20.89 -25.05
CA VAL A 413 -3.18 -20.92 -25.11
C VAL A 413 -2.64 -19.56 -25.49
N LEU A 414 -3.28 -18.89 -26.45
CA LEU A 414 -2.92 -17.52 -26.83
C LEU A 414 -3.10 -16.56 -25.64
N ARG A 415 -4.19 -16.71 -24.88
CA ARG A 415 -4.45 -15.93 -23.67
C ARG A 415 -3.37 -16.16 -22.62
N GLU A 416 -3.01 -17.40 -22.30
CA GLU A 416 -1.96 -17.70 -21.31
C GLU A 416 -0.60 -17.11 -21.71
N GLN A 417 -0.22 -17.22 -22.98
CA GLN A 417 1.04 -16.68 -23.49
C GLN A 417 1.05 -15.15 -23.48
N LEU A 418 -0.06 -14.52 -23.88
CA LEU A 418 -0.20 -13.06 -23.81
C LEU A 418 -0.30 -12.55 -22.37
N ASN A 419 -0.74 -13.38 -21.42
CA ASN A 419 -0.80 -13.06 -20.00
C ASN A 419 0.58 -12.87 -19.37
N MET A 420 1.62 -13.47 -19.97
CA MET A 420 2.99 -13.25 -19.53
C MET A 420 3.53 -11.86 -19.89
N VAL A 421 2.88 -11.15 -20.81
CA VAL A 421 3.40 -9.88 -21.34
C VAL A 421 2.47 -8.70 -21.08
N PHE A 422 1.16 -8.88 -21.30
CA PHE A 422 0.16 -7.84 -21.02
C PHE A 422 -0.35 -7.86 -19.57
N GLU A 423 0.04 -8.86 -18.77
CA GLU A 423 -0.32 -9.02 -17.35
C GLU A 423 -1.82 -8.81 -17.07
N GLU A 424 -2.21 -7.63 -16.54
CA GLU A 424 -3.57 -7.33 -16.12
C GLU A 424 -4.52 -7.00 -17.29
N ASP A 425 -3.97 -6.57 -18.44
CA ASP A 425 -4.74 -6.07 -19.59
C ASP A 425 -4.86 -7.08 -20.75
N THR A 426 -4.41 -8.32 -20.55
CA THR A 426 -4.38 -9.36 -21.57
C THR A 426 -5.72 -9.59 -22.24
N ASP A 427 -6.80 -9.66 -21.47
CA ASP A 427 -8.13 -9.92 -22.01
C ASP A 427 -8.61 -8.79 -22.93
N THR A 428 -8.33 -7.55 -22.53
CA THR A 428 -8.69 -6.35 -23.30
C THR A 428 -7.96 -6.33 -24.64
N GLN A 429 -6.65 -6.61 -24.65
CA GLN A 429 -5.87 -6.62 -25.89
C GLN A 429 -6.21 -7.83 -26.76
N LEU A 430 -6.45 -8.99 -26.15
CA LEU A 430 -6.86 -10.20 -26.87
C LEU A 430 -8.18 -9.99 -27.60
N VAL A 431 -9.18 -9.36 -26.95
CA VAL A 431 -10.45 -9.03 -27.61
C VAL A 431 -10.25 -8.08 -28.79
N LYS A 432 -9.38 -7.07 -28.68
CA LYS A 432 -9.07 -6.16 -29.81
C LYS A 432 -8.46 -6.92 -30.98
N ILE A 433 -7.47 -7.76 -30.72
CA ILE A 433 -6.80 -8.58 -31.74
C ILE A 433 -7.78 -9.56 -32.39
N TRP A 434 -8.55 -10.28 -31.58
CA TRP A 434 -9.51 -11.27 -32.05
C TRP A 434 -10.62 -10.64 -32.89
N THR A 435 -11.17 -9.51 -32.45
CA THR A 435 -12.20 -8.77 -33.19
C THR A 435 -11.67 -8.31 -34.55
N LYS A 436 -10.43 -7.84 -34.61
CA LYS A 436 -9.82 -7.41 -35.88
C LYS A 436 -9.59 -8.59 -36.83
N LEU A 437 -9.18 -9.75 -36.32
CA LEU A 437 -9.06 -10.97 -37.12
C LEU A 437 -10.41 -11.38 -37.72
N HIS A 438 -11.49 -11.34 -36.93
CA HIS A 438 -12.83 -11.62 -37.42
C HIS A 438 -13.31 -10.60 -38.46
N GLU A 439 -12.98 -9.31 -38.30
CA GLU A 439 -13.32 -8.28 -39.29
C GLU A 439 -12.67 -8.56 -40.64
N ILE A 440 -11.37 -8.87 -40.66
CA ILE A 440 -10.62 -9.20 -41.88
C ILE A 440 -11.21 -10.44 -42.57
N LEU A 441 -11.60 -11.46 -41.80
CA LEU A 441 -12.23 -12.67 -42.34
C LEU A 441 -13.66 -12.42 -42.85
N LYS A 442 -14.42 -11.54 -42.19
CA LYS A 442 -15.78 -11.15 -42.63
C LYS A 442 -15.74 -10.36 -43.94
N GLU A 443 -14.79 -9.46 -44.12
CA GLU A 443 -14.60 -8.70 -45.37
C GLU A 443 -14.36 -9.60 -46.59
N LYS A 444 -13.79 -10.78 -46.39
CA LYS A 444 -13.54 -11.76 -47.46
C LYS A 444 -14.76 -12.62 -47.82
N THR A 445 -15.63 -12.85 -46.85
CA THR A 445 -16.81 -13.73 -47.03
C THR A 445 -18.02 -12.97 -47.56
N SER A 446 -18.02 -11.64 -47.45
CA SER A 446 -18.98 -10.74 -48.10
C SER A 446 -18.58 -10.41 -49.53
#